data_AF-A0A9W8HVE2-F1
#
_entry.id   AF-A0A9W8HVE2-F1
#
_cell.length_a   1.000
_cell.length_b   1.000
_cell.length_c   1.000
_cell.angle_alpha   90.00
_cell.angle_beta   90.00
_cell.angle_gamma   90.00
#
_symmetry.space_group_name_H-M   'P 1'
#
loop_
_entity.id
_entity.type
_entity.pdbx_description
1 polymer ?
#
loop_
_entity_poly.entity_id
_entity_poly.type
_entity_poly.pdbx_seq_one_letter_code
_entity_poly.pdbx_strand_id
1 'polypeptide(L)'
;MIPFDIESIDSGLTGLPAIDLPGFSSDRTLLNLWIDLGKTYLSRPGCEMEGAAVMLARLLSRKDTAILLQPAFIEWAVREINEVAGLNKHDEDKPKQRLDIESVLRINGALRVLCHLFAAMDSPRALGEQVAMLQRIFQSEAFEQNSITRKLISKAAQRVALLMLPPTQIRTKPWHTQPSVRNNLGECEAKDNGAEFSAISNNTESDGTIEQVLDTEIPEDVECFLDILLHRLHDKDTIVRWSASKGIGRIAERLPVVLAKEIVSAVVNILKEETVVDDRG
;
A
#
# COMPACT_ATOMS: atom_id res chain seq x y z
N MET A 1 -10.94 6.74 -28.36
CA MET A 1 -11.70 7.23 -27.19
C MET A 1 -10.92 8.42 -26.65
N ILE A 2 -11.46 9.62 -26.74
CA ILE A 2 -10.79 10.85 -26.27
C ILE A 2 -10.66 10.72 -24.75
N PRO A 3 -9.50 10.99 -24.13
CA PRO A 3 -9.38 10.98 -22.67
C PRO A 3 -10.37 11.99 -22.07
N PHE A 4 -11.16 11.54 -21.09
CA PHE A 4 -12.08 12.40 -20.36
C PHE A 4 -11.27 13.33 -19.43
N ASP A 5 -10.90 14.52 -19.92
CA ASP A 5 -10.18 15.49 -19.10
C ASP A 5 -11.15 16.25 -18.17
N ILE A 6 -10.92 16.19 -16.85
CA ILE A 6 -11.82 16.83 -15.87
C ILE A 6 -11.66 18.35 -15.90
N GLU A 7 -10.51 18.88 -16.31
CA GLU A 7 -10.32 20.32 -16.47
C GLU A 7 -11.28 20.91 -17.51
N SER A 8 -11.64 20.12 -18.53
CA SER A 8 -12.65 20.51 -19.53
C SER A 8 -14.08 20.61 -18.98
N ILE A 9 -14.41 19.81 -17.95
CA ILE A 9 -15.73 19.82 -17.29
C ILE A 9 -15.85 21.04 -16.36
N ASP A 10 -14.75 21.39 -15.72
CA ASP A 10 -14.70 22.49 -14.76
C ASP A 10 -15.01 23.85 -15.40
N SER A 11 -14.64 24.02 -16.66
CA SER A 11 -14.98 25.19 -17.48
C SER A 11 -16.50 25.39 -17.69
N GLY A 12 -17.31 24.35 -17.47
CA GLY A 12 -18.77 24.40 -17.62
C GLY A 12 -19.55 24.68 -16.33
N LEU A 13 -18.88 24.80 -15.17
CA LEU A 13 -19.54 24.92 -13.85
C LEU A 13 -19.76 26.36 -13.38
N THR A 14 -19.50 27.38 -14.20
CA THR A 14 -19.79 28.78 -13.90
C THR A 14 -21.31 29.02 -13.80
N GLY A 15 -21.92 28.71 -12.66
CA GLY A 15 -23.35 28.96 -12.43
C GLY A 15 -24.08 28.05 -11.43
N LEU A 16 -23.42 27.08 -10.80
CA LEU A 16 -24.06 26.30 -9.72
C LEU A 16 -24.13 27.14 -8.42
N PRO A 17 -25.22 27.02 -7.64
CA PRO A 17 -25.32 27.70 -6.35
C PRO A 17 -24.17 27.23 -5.46
N ALA A 18 -23.50 28.18 -4.81
CA ALA A 18 -22.47 27.90 -3.82
C ALA A 18 -23.05 26.90 -2.81
N ILE A 19 -22.45 25.72 -2.73
CA ILE A 19 -22.74 24.80 -1.64
C ILE A 19 -22.13 25.46 -0.41
N ASP A 20 -22.95 26.15 0.38
CA ASP A 20 -22.57 26.80 1.63
C ASP A 20 -22.26 25.73 2.71
N LEU A 21 -21.17 24.99 2.52
CA LEU A 21 -20.51 24.29 3.62
C LEU A 21 -19.52 25.26 4.29
N PRO A 22 -19.43 25.25 5.63
CA PRO A 22 -18.50 26.13 6.34
C PRO A 22 -17.05 25.86 5.91
N GLY A 23 -16.37 26.90 5.39
CA GLY A 23 -14.98 26.85 4.92
C GLY A 23 -14.80 26.75 3.40
N PHE A 24 -15.87 26.77 2.61
CA PHE A 24 -15.80 26.63 1.15
C PHE A 24 -15.78 28.01 0.45
N SER A 25 -14.70 28.30 -0.30
CA SER A 25 -14.54 29.51 -1.12
C SER A 25 -15.04 29.28 -2.55
N SER A 26 -15.73 30.27 -3.13
CA SER A 26 -16.45 30.23 -4.41
C SER A 26 -15.60 30.06 -5.69
N ASP A 27 -14.26 30.15 -5.60
CA ASP A 27 -13.35 30.07 -6.77
C ASP A 27 -12.73 28.68 -6.99
N ARG A 28 -13.32 27.61 -6.45
CA ARG A 28 -12.70 26.28 -6.49
C ARG A 28 -13.22 25.44 -7.66
N THR A 29 -12.26 24.90 -8.41
CA THR A 29 -12.47 23.83 -9.38
C THR A 29 -13.25 22.67 -8.76
N LEU A 30 -14.09 21.99 -9.53
CA LEU A 30 -14.85 20.81 -9.11
C LEU A 30 -13.96 19.72 -8.52
N LEU A 31 -12.71 19.63 -8.99
CA LEU A 31 -11.68 18.75 -8.40
C LEU A 31 -11.36 19.12 -6.96
N ASN A 32 -11.13 20.41 -6.69
CA ASN A 32 -10.84 20.88 -5.33
C ASN A 32 -12.06 20.68 -4.42
N LEU A 33 -13.27 20.94 -4.92
CA LEU A 33 -14.51 20.66 -4.18
C LEU A 33 -14.60 19.18 -3.77
N TRP A 34 -14.32 18.26 -4.70
CA TRP A 34 -14.34 16.82 -4.43
C TRP A 34 -13.27 16.39 -3.44
N ILE A 35 -12.06 16.96 -3.54
CA ILE A 35 -10.99 16.70 -2.59
C ILE A 35 -11.38 17.18 -1.20
N ASP A 36 -11.89 18.41 -1.07
CA ASP A 36 -12.30 18.99 0.20
C ASP A 36 -13.45 18.22 0.82
N LEU A 37 -14.47 17.87 0.03
CA LEU A 37 -15.58 17.03 0.46
C LEU A 37 -15.05 15.68 0.95
N GLY A 38 -14.19 15.02 0.16
CA GLY A 38 -13.55 13.77 0.56
C GLY A 38 -12.82 13.90 1.91
N LYS A 39 -12.02 14.96 2.11
CA LYS A 39 -11.32 15.24 3.37
C LYS A 39 -12.27 15.37 4.55
N THR A 40 -13.42 16.04 4.39
CA THR A 40 -14.41 16.15 5.48
C THR A 40 -15.01 14.80 5.89
N TYR A 41 -15.19 13.89 4.94
CA TYR A 41 -15.74 12.55 5.21
C TYR A 41 -14.71 11.57 5.76
N LEU A 42 -13.40 11.82 5.59
CA LEU A 42 -12.34 10.98 6.18
C LEU A 42 -12.38 10.95 7.71
N SER A 43 -12.84 12.04 8.34
CA SER A 43 -12.96 12.13 9.80
C SER A 43 -14.21 11.45 10.36
N ARG A 44 -15.15 11.03 9.50
CA ARG A 44 -16.42 10.44 9.95
C ARG A 44 -16.26 8.93 10.19
N PRO A 45 -16.77 8.39 11.30
CA PRO A 45 -16.73 6.95 11.53
C PRO A 45 -17.79 6.27 10.65
N GLY A 46 -17.39 5.27 9.84
CA GLY A 46 -18.35 4.45 9.10
C GLY A 46 -17.91 4.09 7.68
N CYS A 47 -18.90 3.73 6.85
CA CYS A 47 -18.71 3.41 5.44
C CYS A 47 -18.41 4.65 4.59
N GLU A 48 -18.76 5.84 5.08
CA GLU A 48 -18.51 7.13 4.45
C GLU A 48 -17.01 7.40 4.32
N MET A 49 -16.24 7.11 5.38
CA MET A 49 -14.77 7.21 5.34
C MET A 49 -14.17 6.26 4.31
N GLU A 50 -14.69 5.03 4.19
CA GLU A 50 -14.19 4.07 3.19
C GLU A 50 -14.53 4.49 1.76
N GLY A 51 -15.76 4.96 1.54
CA GLY A 51 -16.19 5.52 0.26
C GLY A 51 -15.35 6.72 -0.14
N ALA A 52 -15.14 7.66 0.79
CA ALA A 52 -14.30 8.84 0.59
C ALA A 52 -12.85 8.46 0.29
N ALA A 53 -12.28 7.49 1.03
CA ALA A 53 -10.91 7.05 0.81
C ALA A 53 -10.70 6.44 -0.58
N VAL A 54 -11.63 5.59 -1.03
CA VAL A 54 -11.56 4.96 -2.36
C VAL A 54 -11.81 5.99 -3.46
N MET A 55 -12.75 6.91 -3.27
CA MET A 55 -13.04 7.99 -4.21
C MET A 55 -11.81 8.88 -4.42
N LEU A 56 -11.21 9.37 -3.32
CA LEU A 56 -10.00 10.20 -3.37
C LEU A 56 -8.84 9.45 -4.03
N ALA A 57 -8.59 8.21 -3.64
CA ALA A 57 -7.52 7.42 -4.25
C ALA A 57 -7.72 7.25 -5.77
N ARG A 58 -8.94 6.93 -6.23
CA ARG A 58 -9.23 6.79 -7.66
C ARG A 58 -9.10 8.11 -8.43
N LEU A 59 -9.54 9.21 -7.82
CA LEU A 59 -9.42 10.54 -8.42
C LEU A 59 -7.95 10.93 -8.60
N LEU A 60 -7.13 10.65 -7.59
CA LEU A 60 -5.70 10.95 -7.60
C LEU A 60 -4.90 9.99 -8.48
N SER A 61 -5.30 8.73 -8.63
CA SER A 61 -4.62 7.75 -9.50
C SER A 61 -4.90 7.93 -11.00
N ARG A 62 -5.80 8.84 -11.37
CA ARG A 62 -6.16 9.07 -12.77
C ARG A 62 -5.06 9.84 -13.50
N LYS A 63 -4.74 9.46 -14.75
CA LYS A 63 -3.58 9.98 -15.49
C LYS A 63 -3.52 11.51 -15.59
N ASP A 64 -4.67 12.13 -15.86
CA ASP A 64 -4.75 13.59 -16.09
C ASP A 64 -4.53 14.39 -14.80
N THR A 65 -4.97 13.87 -13.66
CA THR A 65 -4.88 14.53 -12.34
C THR A 65 -3.68 14.09 -11.52
N ALA A 66 -3.08 12.95 -11.86
CA ALA A 66 -2.02 12.32 -11.10
C ALA A 66 -0.81 13.23 -10.90
N ILE A 67 -0.37 13.90 -11.96
CA ILE A 67 0.87 14.67 -11.97
C ILE A 67 0.77 15.90 -11.05
N LEU A 68 -0.39 16.57 -11.04
CA LEU A 68 -0.59 17.82 -10.31
C LEU A 68 -1.09 17.59 -8.88
N LEU A 69 -2.04 16.68 -8.70
CA LEU A 69 -2.76 16.53 -7.44
C LEU A 69 -2.15 15.48 -6.50
N GLN A 70 -1.43 14.47 -7.00
CA GLN A 70 -0.85 13.43 -6.13
C GLN A 70 0.18 14.01 -5.15
N PRO A 71 1.21 14.78 -5.58
CA PRO A 71 2.25 15.23 -4.66
C PRO A 71 1.65 16.12 -3.56
N ALA A 72 0.79 17.06 -3.93
CA ALA A 72 0.11 17.97 -3.01
C ALA A 72 -0.80 17.22 -2.01
N PHE A 73 -1.48 16.16 -2.45
CA PHE A 73 -2.32 15.37 -1.56
C PHE A 73 -1.49 14.50 -0.60
N ILE A 74 -0.40 13.89 -1.08
CA ILE A 74 0.50 13.08 -0.24
C ILE A 74 1.12 13.98 0.84
N GLU A 75 1.62 15.16 0.47
CA GLU A 75 2.14 16.14 1.41
C GLU A 75 1.09 16.54 2.46
N TRP A 76 -0.15 16.84 2.03
CA TRP A 76 -1.24 17.11 2.96
C TRP A 76 -1.49 15.94 3.92
N ALA A 77 -1.55 14.71 3.42
CA ALA A 77 -1.84 13.54 4.24
C ALA A 77 -0.71 13.25 5.26
N VAL A 78 0.55 13.40 4.85
CA VAL A 78 1.71 13.26 5.74
C VAL A 78 1.70 14.33 6.81
N ARG A 79 1.48 15.60 6.43
CA ARG A 79 1.39 16.72 7.37
C ARG A 79 0.24 16.54 8.37
N GLU A 80 -0.94 16.16 7.88
CA GLU A 80 -2.12 15.89 8.68
C GLU A 80 -1.85 14.81 9.74
N ILE A 81 -1.26 13.67 9.35
CA ILE A 81 -0.92 12.59 10.29
C ILE A 81 0.11 13.09 11.33
N ASN A 82 1.13 13.82 10.88
CA ASN A 82 2.21 14.30 11.71
C ASN A 82 1.75 15.36 12.74
N GLU A 83 0.89 16.28 12.33
CA GLU A 83 0.28 17.31 13.20
C GLU A 83 -0.70 16.69 14.20
N VAL A 84 -1.60 15.83 13.74
CA VAL A 84 -2.61 15.19 14.60
C VAL A 84 -1.99 14.21 15.58
N ALA A 85 -0.88 13.54 15.19
CA ALA A 85 -0.10 12.69 16.08
C ALA A 85 0.83 13.49 17.02
N GLY A 86 0.96 14.80 16.84
CA GLY A 86 1.77 15.67 17.69
C GLY A 86 3.30 15.50 17.54
N LEU A 87 3.75 14.89 16.44
CA LEU A 87 5.14 14.49 16.22
C LEU A 87 6.09 15.65 15.87
N ASN A 88 5.55 16.84 15.57
CA ASN A 88 6.33 18.06 15.30
C ASN A 88 6.92 18.71 16.55
N LYS A 89 6.47 18.34 17.75
CA LYS A 89 6.94 18.94 18.99
C LYS A 89 8.16 18.15 19.46
N HIS A 90 9.34 18.79 19.45
CA HIS A 90 10.55 18.35 20.16
C HIS A 90 10.37 18.39 21.70
N ASP A 91 9.18 18.05 22.20
CA ASP A 91 8.89 17.94 23.63
C ASP A 91 9.17 16.50 24.05
N GLU A 92 10.43 16.19 24.35
CA GLU A 92 10.81 14.91 24.96
C GLU A 92 10.18 14.71 26.36
N ASP A 93 9.59 15.76 26.95
CA ASP A 93 9.07 15.78 28.31
C ASP A 93 7.54 15.69 28.44
N LYS A 94 6.78 15.56 27.34
CA LYS A 94 5.32 15.37 27.46
C LYS A 94 4.94 13.91 27.64
N PRO A 95 4.09 13.58 28.65
CA PRO A 95 3.61 12.21 28.84
C PRO A 95 2.92 11.75 27.57
N LYS A 96 3.18 10.49 27.16
CA LYS A 96 2.59 9.83 25.99
C LYS A 96 1.08 10.10 25.94
N GLN A 97 0.67 11.12 25.18
CA GLN A 97 -0.71 11.55 25.16
C GLN A 97 -1.50 10.53 24.34
N ARG A 98 -2.50 9.91 24.98
CA ARG A 98 -3.41 9.03 24.29
C ARG A 98 -4.13 9.85 23.21
N LEU A 99 -4.08 9.39 21.97
CA LEU A 99 -4.77 10.04 20.87
C LEU A 99 -6.28 10.02 21.12
N ASP A 100 -6.91 11.18 20.97
CA ASP A 100 -8.36 11.32 21.03
C ASP A 100 -9.04 10.56 19.88
N ILE A 101 -10.31 10.22 20.07
CA ILE A 101 -11.09 9.44 19.08
C ILE A 101 -11.12 10.15 17.73
N GLU A 102 -11.32 11.47 17.73
CA GLU A 102 -11.35 12.28 16.50
C GLU A 102 -9.99 12.26 15.78
N SER A 103 -8.90 12.44 16.52
CA SER A 103 -7.53 12.36 16.01
C SER A 103 -7.23 11.02 15.36
N VAL A 104 -7.63 9.93 16.02
CA VAL A 104 -7.52 8.56 15.48
C VAL A 104 -8.28 8.41 14.16
N LEU A 105 -9.49 8.94 14.07
CA LEU A 105 -10.31 8.85 12.85
C LEU A 105 -9.66 9.60 11.69
N ARG A 106 -9.18 10.82 11.93
CA ARG A 106 -8.46 11.63 10.94
C ARG A 106 -7.22 10.91 10.41
N ILE A 107 -6.39 10.39 11.30
CA ILE A 107 -5.18 9.62 10.95
C ILE A 107 -5.56 8.37 10.13
N ASN A 108 -6.55 7.61 10.58
CA ASN A 108 -6.99 6.40 9.90
C ASN A 108 -7.57 6.69 8.52
N GLY A 109 -8.33 7.77 8.36
CA GLY A 109 -8.85 8.23 7.08
C GLY A 109 -7.73 8.56 6.10
N ALA A 110 -6.75 9.38 6.52
CA ALA A 110 -5.60 9.73 5.71
C ALA A 110 -4.77 8.48 5.30
N LEU A 111 -4.45 7.61 6.27
CA LEU A 111 -3.71 6.36 6.01
C LEU A 111 -4.44 5.42 5.05
N ARG A 112 -5.78 5.35 5.10
CA ARG A 112 -6.57 4.55 4.15
C ARG A 112 -6.44 5.08 2.72
N VAL A 113 -6.52 6.40 2.53
CA VAL A 113 -6.31 7.00 1.21
C VAL A 113 -4.91 6.65 0.71
N LEU A 114 -3.88 6.84 1.53
CA LEU A 114 -2.50 6.51 1.18
C LEU A 114 -2.34 5.02 0.79
N CYS A 115 -2.95 4.11 1.56
CA CYS A 115 -2.94 2.68 1.23
C CYS A 115 -3.55 2.36 -0.15
N HIS A 116 -4.66 3.03 -0.50
CA HIS A 116 -5.32 2.84 -1.80
C HIS A 116 -4.55 3.52 -2.92
N LEU A 117 -4.01 4.71 -2.67
CA LEU A 117 -3.23 5.49 -3.62
C LEU A 117 -1.93 4.76 -3.98
N PHE A 118 -1.13 4.36 -3.00
CA PHE A 118 0.12 3.62 -3.24
C PHE A 118 -0.11 2.27 -3.93
N ALA A 119 -1.29 1.67 -3.76
CA ALA A 119 -1.66 0.44 -4.46
C ALA A 119 -1.98 0.65 -5.95
N ALA A 120 -2.29 1.88 -6.36
CA ALA A 120 -2.71 2.24 -7.71
C ALA A 120 -1.68 3.13 -8.43
N MET A 121 -0.62 3.57 -7.75
CA MET A 121 0.47 4.32 -8.35
C MET A 121 1.42 3.40 -9.11
N ASP A 122 1.88 3.84 -10.28
CA ASP A 122 2.82 3.11 -11.13
C ASP A 122 4.29 3.49 -10.87
N SER A 123 4.55 4.66 -10.28
CA SER A 123 5.91 5.16 -10.06
C SER A 123 6.07 5.91 -8.74
N PRO A 124 7.24 5.82 -8.07
CA PRO A 124 7.49 6.48 -6.80
C PRO A 124 7.81 7.98 -6.92
N ARG A 125 7.83 8.57 -8.14
CA ARG A 125 8.28 9.96 -8.36
C ARG A 125 7.53 11.01 -7.53
N ALA A 126 6.25 10.79 -7.25
CA ALA A 126 5.44 11.72 -6.46
C ALA A 126 5.72 11.67 -4.95
N LEU A 127 6.46 10.65 -4.46
CA LEU A 127 6.78 10.51 -3.05
C LEU A 127 7.94 11.44 -2.63
N GLY A 128 9.00 11.55 -3.44
CA GLY A 128 10.12 12.47 -3.20
C GLY A 128 10.57 12.54 -1.74
N GLU A 129 10.56 13.74 -1.16
CA GLU A 129 10.94 14.04 0.23
C GLU A 129 10.00 13.42 1.29
N GLN A 130 8.79 13.04 0.90
CA GLN A 130 7.78 12.51 1.82
C GLN A 130 8.12 11.11 2.32
N VAL A 131 9.01 10.37 1.63
CA VAL A 131 9.45 9.02 2.04
C VAL A 131 10.07 9.03 3.44
N ALA A 132 11.02 9.94 3.69
CA ALA A 132 11.69 10.05 4.98
C ALA A 132 10.71 10.43 6.11
N MET A 133 9.71 11.26 5.81
CA MET A 133 8.66 11.59 6.78
C MET A 133 7.75 10.40 7.04
N LEU A 134 7.38 9.63 6.02
CA LEU A 134 6.59 8.41 6.18
C LEU A 134 7.32 7.36 7.02
N GLN A 135 8.62 7.16 6.80
CA GLN A 135 9.46 6.26 7.62
C GLN A 135 9.41 6.68 9.10
N ARG A 136 9.63 7.97 9.40
CA ARG A 136 9.55 8.51 10.77
C ARG A 136 8.18 8.31 11.41
N ILE A 137 7.10 8.61 10.66
CA ILE A 137 5.73 8.42 11.15
C ILE A 137 5.47 6.94 11.42
N PHE A 138 5.87 6.04 10.54
CA PHE A 138 5.59 4.61 10.66
C PHE A 138 6.37 3.93 11.80
N GLN A 139 7.54 4.46 12.14
CA GLN A 139 8.34 4.04 13.30
C GLN A 139 7.85 4.64 14.63
N SER A 140 6.99 5.65 14.60
CA SER A 140 6.55 6.34 15.82
C SER A 140 5.73 5.44 16.74
N GLU A 141 6.04 5.50 18.03
CA GLU A 141 5.26 4.85 19.10
C GLU A 141 3.92 5.53 19.41
N ALA A 142 3.63 6.69 18.79
CA ALA A 142 2.37 7.40 19.02
C ALA A 142 1.12 6.55 18.73
N PHE A 143 1.27 5.50 17.91
CA PHE A 143 0.19 4.64 17.45
C PHE A 143 0.05 3.31 18.23
N GLU A 144 0.85 3.09 19.29
CA GLU A 144 0.89 1.82 20.04
C GLU A 144 -0.45 1.41 20.67
N GLN A 145 -1.33 2.38 20.93
CA GLN A 145 -2.65 2.10 21.51
C GLN A 145 -3.70 1.69 20.49
N ASN A 146 -3.50 1.98 19.19
CA ASN A 146 -4.53 1.75 18.17
C ASN A 146 -4.13 0.66 17.17
N SER A 147 -4.76 -0.51 17.30
CA SER A 147 -4.50 -1.68 16.45
C SER A 147 -4.82 -1.45 14.97
N ILE A 148 -5.88 -0.68 14.67
CA ILE A 148 -6.29 -0.37 13.30
C ILE A 148 -5.25 0.54 12.64
N THR A 149 -4.76 1.55 13.37
CA THR A 149 -3.72 2.46 12.86
C THR A 149 -2.43 1.70 12.57
N ARG A 150 -1.96 0.84 13.48
CA ARG A 150 -0.75 0.01 13.25
C ARG A 150 -0.90 -0.95 12.08
N LYS A 151 -2.09 -1.54 11.91
CA LYS A 151 -2.43 -2.38 10.75
C LYS A 151 -2.41 -1.59 9.44
N LEU A 152 -2.93 -0.35 9.44
CA LEU A 152 -2.88 0.53 8.26
C LEU A 152 -1.45 0.99 7.95
N ILE A 153 -0.64 1.32 8.96
CA ILE A 153 0.78 1.64 8.81
C ILE A 153 1.52 0.45 8.18
N SER A 154 1.36 -0.75 8.71
CA SER A 154 1.97 -1.97 8.14
C SER A 154 1.55 -2.18 6.68
N LYS A 155 0.28 -1.94 6.37
CA LYS A 155 -0.23 -2.03 4.99
C LYS A 155 0.32 -0.92 4.10
N ALA A 156 0.49 0.30 4.59
CA ALA A 156 1.05 1.41 3.84
C ALA A 156 2.55 1.19 3.57
N ALA A 157 3.33 0.80 4.57
CA ALA A 157 4.75 0.45 4.46
C ALA A 157 4.98 -0.63 3.39
N GLN A 158 4.16 -1.70 3.40
CA GLN A 158 4.17 -2.71 2.34
C GLN A 158 4.00 -2.09 0.95
N ARG A 159 3.04 -1.17 0.79
CA ARG A 159 2.70 -0.61 -0.53
C ARG A 159 3.77 0.37 -1.02
N VAL A 160 4.35 1.16 -0.13
CA VAL A 160 5.45 2.07 -0.49
C VAL A 160 6.67 1.25 -0.91
N ALA A 161 7.05 0.23 -0.14
CA ALA A 161 8.15 -0.66 -0.51
C ALA A 161 7.94 -1.32 -1.89
N LEU A 162 6.73 -1.81 -2.17
CA LEU A 162 6.40 -2.42 -3.47
C LEU A 162 6.35 -1.40 -4.62
N LEU A 163 6.10 -0.12 -4.34
CA LEU A 163 6.12 0.96 -5.34
C LEU A 163 7.55 1.34 -5.74
N MET A 164 8.50 1.17 -4.82
CA MET A 164 9.92 1.45 -5.04
C MET A 164 10.65 0.30 -5.73
N LEU A 165 10.16 -0.93 -5.55
CA LEU A 165 10.70 -2.10 -6.24
C LEU A 165 10.14 -2.18 -7.67
N PRO A 166 10.98 -2.54 -8.66
CA PRO A 166 10.48 -2.76 -10.01
C PRO A 166 9.42 -3.87 -9.98
N PRO A 167 8.36 -3.77 -10.80
CA PRO A 167 7.43 -4.86 -10.92
C PRO A 167 8.22 -6.03 -11.52
N THR A 168 8.56 -7.02 -10.68
CA THR A 168 8.97 -8.35 -11.12
C THR A 168 8.10 -8.74 -12.29
N GLN A 169 8.73 -8.86 -13.46
CA GLN A 169 8.13 -9.53 -14.58
C GLN A 169 7.72 -10.87 -14.01
N ILE A 170 6.42 -11.07 -13.86
CA ILE A 170 5.90 -12.37 -13.49
C ILE A 170 6.51 -13.29 -14.52
N ARG A 171 7.50 -14.09 -14.08
CA ARG A 171 7.92 -15.29 -14.75
C ARG A 171 6.67 -16.13 -14.74
N THR A 172 5.84 -15.94 -15.76
CA THR A 172 4.61 -16.68 -16.01
C THR A 172 5.06 -18.10 -16.30
N LYS A 173 5.36 -18.86 -15.24
CA LYS A 173 4.87 -20.22 -15.21
C LYS A 173 3.35 -20.06 -15.05
N PRO A 174 2.54 -20.41 -16.06
CA PRO A 174 1.10 -20.30 -15.97
C PRO A 174 0.59 -21.37 -15.01
N TRP A 175 0.63 -21.12 -13.70
CA TRP A 175 0.01 -22.05 -12.73
C TRP A 175 -1.47 -21.73 -12.48
N HIS A 176 -1.98 -20.57 -12.91
CA HIS A 176 -3.42 -20.32 -12.93
C HIS A 176 -3.81 -19.38 -14.08
N THR A 177 -3.52 -19.79 -15.32
CA THR A 177 -4.44 -19.42 -16.41
C THR A 177 -5.66 -20.29 -16.19
N GLN A 178 -6.66 -19.79 -15.48
CA GLN A 178 -7.99 -20.36 -15.59
C GLN A 178 -8.34 -20.29 -17.08
N PRO A 179 -8.49 -21.42 -17.80
CA PRO A 179 -9.07 -21.37 -19.12
C PRO A 179 -10.43 -20.69 -18.91
N SER A 180 -10.68 -19.62 -19.68
CA SER A 180 -12.00 -19.00 -19.73
C SER A 180 -13.06 -20.10 -19.71
N VAL A 181 -14.18 -19.91 -19.00
CA VAL A 181 -15.30 -20.87 -18.91
C VAL A 181 -15.73 -21.36 -20.32
N ARG A 182 -15.45 -20.53 -21.34
CA ARG A 182 -15.62 -20.82 -22.76
C ARG A 182 -14.82 -22.03 -23.28
N ASN A 183 -13.68 -22.36 -22.68
CA ASN A 183 -12.85 -23.52 -23.03
C ASN A 183 -13.29 -24.79 -22.29
N ASN A 184 -14.08 -24.67 -21.21
CA ASN A 184 -14.58 -25.82 -20.42
C ASN A 184 -16.00 -26.24 -20.81
N LEU A 185 -16.72 -25.38 -21.53
CA LEU A 185 -17.97 -25.75 -22.23
C LEU A 185 -17.58 -26.19 -23.63
N GLY A 186 -17.12 -27.44 -23.74
CA GLY A 186 -16.70 -28.02 -25.02
C GLY A 186 -17.77 -27.84 -26.10
N GLU A 187 -17.33 -27.42 -27.28
CA GLU A 187 -18.03 -27.73 -28.51
C GLU A 187 -18.09 -29.25 -28.62
N CYS A 188 -19.29 -29.80 -28.49
CA CYS A 188 -19.56 -31.21 -28.74
C CYS A 188 -19.40 -31.48 -30.24
N GLU A 189 -18.20 -31.81 -30.69
CA GLU A 189 -18.02 -32.58 -31.92
C GLU A 189 -17.35 -33.92 -31.58
N ALA A 190 -18.16 -34.97 -31.68
CA ALA A 190 -17.73 -36.35 -31.56
C ALA A 190 -16.82 -36.75 -32.73
N LYS A 191 -15.66 -37.34 -32.44
CA LYS A 191 -15.05 -38.48 -33.15
C LYS A 191 -13.70 -38.91 -32.54
N ASP A 192 -13.78 -40.02 -31.81
CA ASP A 192 -13.06 -41.30 -32.00
C ASP A 192 -11.56 -41.39 -32.41
N ASN A 193 -10.86 -42.21 -31.63
CA ASN A 193 -9.67 -43.06 -31.90
C ASN A 193 -8.22 -42.51 -31.90
N GLY A 194 -7.51 -42.84 -30.81
CA GLY A 194 -6.37 -43.79 -30.83
C GLY A 194 -4.95 -43.26 -31.15
N ALA A 195 -4.06 -43.26 -30.16
CA ALA A 195 -2.66 -43.74 -30.25
C ALA A 195 -1.90 -43.55 -28.91
N GLU A 196 -1.24 -44.62 -28.46
CA GLU A 196 -0.25 -44.66 -27.36
C GLU A 196 1.01 -43.83 -27.71
N PHE A 197 1.68 -43.23 -26.72
CA PHE A 197 3.10 -43.52 -26.42
C PHE A 197 3.59 -42.76 -25.15
N SER A 198 4.35 -43.50 -24.34
CA SER A 198 5.05 -43.11 -23.11
C SER A 198 6.20 -42.12 -23.34
N ALA A 199 6.45 -41.21 -22.39
CA ALA A 199 7.82 -40.81 -22.03
C ALA A 199 7.86 -40.06 -20.69
N ILE A 200 8.35 -40.75 -19.66
CA ILE A 200 9.10 -40.13 -18.57
C ILE A 200 10.37 -39.53 -19.17
N SER A 201 10.66 -38.26 -18.88
CA SER A 201 12.02 -37.73 -19.03
C SER A 201 12.32 -36.70 -17.94
N ASN A 202 13.30 -37.07 -17.12
CA ASN A 202 14.00 -36.24 -16.16
C ASN A 202 14.89 -35.21 -16.88
N ASN A 203 15.28 -34.18 -16.12
CA ASN A 203 16.34 -33.19 -16.37
C ASN A 203 15.98 -32.13 -17.44
N THR A 204 16.19 -30.84 -17.20
CA THR A 204 17.47 -30.28 -16.75
C THR A 204 17.22 -28.92 -16.11
N GLU A 205 17.92 -28.65 -15.01
CA GLU A 205 18.15 -27.31 -14.49
C GLU A 205 18.69 -26.42 -15.61
N SER A 206 17.86 -25.50 -16.12
CA SER A 206 18.33 -24.40 -16.95
C SER A 206 18.73 -23.24 -16.04
N ASP A 207 19.92 -23.40 -15.44
CA ASP A 207 20.71 -22.45 -14.67
C ASP A 207 21.26 -21.29 -15.53
N GLY A 208 20.45 -20.76 -16.44
CA GLY A 208 20.89 -19.83 -17.49
C GLY A 208 20.38 -18.41 -17.40
N THR A 209 19.71 -18.02 -16.30
CA THR A 209 19.11 -16.66 -16.19
C THR A 209 19.21 -16.07 -14.78
N ILE A 210 19.95 -16.71 -13.86
CA ILE A 210 20.09 -16.24 -12.48
C ILE A 210 21.12 -15.09 -12.39
N GLU A 211 22.07 -15.00 -13.31
CA GLU A 211 23.15 -13.99 -13.24
C GLU A 211 22.70 -12.54 -13.52
N GLN A 212 21.55 -12.30 -14.18
CA GLN A 212 21.14 -10.93 -14.54
C GLN A 212 20.32 -10.18 -13.48
N VAL A 213 20.00 -10.81 -12.34
CA VAL A 213 19.20 -10.17 -11.25
C VAL A 213 20.05 -9.86 -10.02
N LEU A 214 21.34 -10.22 -10.03
CA LEU A 214 22.24 -10.02 -8.88
C LEU A 214 22.72 -8.57 -8.72
N ASP A 215 22.62 -7.74 -9.77
CA ASP A 215 23.10 -6.34 -9.77
C ASP A 215 21.98 -5.29 -9.60
N THR A 216 20.75 -5.70 -9.23
CA THR A 216 19.73 -4.68 -8.91
C THR A 216 20.00 -4.13 -7.51
N GLU A 217 20.69 -2.99 -7.44
CA GLU A 217 20.81 -2.19 -6.22
C GLU A 217 19.40 -1.88 -5.69
N ILE A 218 19.12 -2.33 -4.47
CA ILE A 218 17.84 -2.06 -3.82
C ILE A 218 17.94 -0.72 -3.10
N PRO A 219 16.92 0.14 -3.23
CA PRO A 219 16.91 1.40 -2.49
C PRO A 219 16.92 1.14 -0.98
N GLU A 220 17.78 1.83 -0.24
CA GLU A 220 17.87 1.79 1.24
C GLU A 220 16.49 2.03 1.90
N ASP A 221 15.65 2.85 1.26
CA ASP A 221 14.29 3.12 1.71
C ASP A 221 13.43 1.84 1.85
N VAL A 222 13.64 0.86 0.96
CA VAL A 222 12.91 -0.42 0.99
C VAL A 222 13.29 -1.23 2.22
N GLU A 223 14.58 -1.23 2.59
CA GLU A 223 15.08 -1.90 3.79
C GLU A 223 14.50 -1.28 5.06
N CYS A 224 14.39 0.05 5.11
CA CYS A 224 13.74 0.75 6.22
C CYS A 224 12.26 0.34 6.37
N PHE A 225 11.51 0.25 5.27
CA PHE A 225 10.12 -0.24 5.33
C PHE A 225 10.03 -1.73 5.69
N LEU A 226 11.00 -2.54 5.28
CA LEU A 226 11.07 -3.95 5.65
C LEU A 226 11.34 -4.12 7.15
N ASP A 227 12.24 -3.33 7.73
CA ASP A 227 12.54 -3.33 9.17
C ASP A 227 11.30 -2.94 10.00
N ILE A 228 10.56 -1.90 9.56
CA ILE A 228 9.26 -1.54 10.16
C ILE A 228 8.32 -2.75 10.18
N LEU A 229 8.24 -3.53 9.09
CA LEU A 229 7.35 -4.69 9.04
C LEU A 229 7.85 -5.85 9.91
N LEU A 230 9.16 -6.09 9.97
CA LEU A 230 9.76 -7.11 10.83
C LEU A 230 9.49 -6.80 12.30
N HIS A 231 9.66 -5.54 12.72
CA HIS A 231 9.31 -5.12 14.07
C HIS A 231 7.83 -5.34 14.40
N ARG A 232 6.94 -5.08 13.43
CA ARG A 232 5.48 -5.30 13.58
C ARG A 232 5.07 -6.79 13.54
N LEU A 233 6.00 -7.71 13.30
CA LEU A 233 5.72 -9.14 13.43
C LEU A 233 5.54 -9.57 14.90
N HIS A 234 6.12 -8.82 15.85
CA HIS A 234 5.96 -8.99 17.29
C HIS A 234 4.78 -8.21 17.88
N ASP A 235 3.91 -7.64 17.04
CA ASP A 235 2.79 -6.84 17.53
C ASP A 235 1.82 -7.67 18.40
N LYS A 236 1.25 -7.06 19.44
CA LYS A 236 0.25 -7.72 20.32
C LYS A 236 -1.00 -8.19 19.58
N ASP A 237 -1.41 -7.47 18.54
CA ASP A 237 -2.65 -7.71 17.81
C ASP A 237 -2.43 -8.56 16.55
N THR A 238 -3.15 -9.68 16.44
CA THR A 238 -3.05 -10.61 15.29
C THR A 238 -3.31 -9.94 13.94
N ILE A 239 -4.18 -8.93 13.88
CA ILE A 239 -4.47 -8.20 12.63
C ILE A 239 -3.25 -7.43 12.11
N VAL A 240 -2.39 -6.95 13.00
CA VAL A 240 -1.17 -6.22 12.65
C VAL A 240 -0.12 -7.23 12.22
N ARG A 241 0.12 -8.29 13.01
CA ARG A 241 1.05 -9.38 12.66
C ARG A 241 0.74 -10.00 11.30
N TRP A 242 -0.53 -10.27 11.01
CA TRP A 242 -0.98 -10.79 9.72
C TRP A 242 -0.72 -9.80 8.57
N SER A 243 -0.94 -8.51 8.80
CA SER A 243 -0.70 -7.48 7.79
C SER A 243 0.80 -7.31 7.52
N ALA A 244 1.62 -7.39 8.56
CA ALA A 244 3.08 -7.33 8.48
C ALA A 244 3.67 -8.56 7.76
N SER A 245 3.27 -9.78 8.14
CA SER A 245 3.76 -11.02 7.51
C SER A 245 3.38 -11.10 6.02
N LYS A 246 2.14 -10.71 5.68
CA LYS A 246 1.70 -10.56 4.28
C LYS A 246 2.43 -9.44 3.55
N GLY A 247 2.87 -8.41 4.28
CA GLY A 247 3.79 -7.36 3.85
C GLY A 247 5.08 -7.95 3.33
N ILE A 248 5.82 -8.56 4.26
CA ILE A 248 7.13 -9.17 4.09
C ILE A 248 7.10 -10.20 2.94
N GLY A 249 6.11 -11.11 2.93
CA GLY A 249 6.03 -12.15 1.90
C GLY A 249 5.93 -11.59 0.47
N ARG A 250 5.17 -10.50 0.27
CA ARG A 250 5.08 -9.87 -1.06
C ARG A 250 6.33 -9.08 -1.44
N ILE A 251 7.01 -8.50 -0.46
CA ILE A 251 8.27 -7.79 -0.70
C ILE A 251 9.35 -8.81 -1.07
N ALA A 252 9.47 -9.91 -0.33
CA ALA A 252 10.40 -11.00 -0.61
C ALA A 252 10.18 -11.64 -2.00
N GLU A 253 8.93 -11.71 -2.49
CA GLU A 253 8.63 -12.17 -3.85
C GLU A 253 9.21 -11.25 -4.94
N ARG A 254 9.41 -9.97 -4.64
CA ARG A 254 9.96 -8.97 -5.58
C ARG A 254 11.48 -8.86 -5.53
N LEU A 255 12.11 -9.33 -4.46
CA LEU A 255 13.54 -9.21 -4.20
C LEU A 255 14.35 -10.37 -4.81
N PRO A 256 15.66 -10.17 -5.06
CA PRO A 256 16.57 -11.25 -5.43
C PRO A 256 16.56 -12.39 -4.40
N VAL A 257 16.83 -13.62 -4.88
CA VAL A 257 16.75 -14.85 -4.06
C VAL A 257 17.68 -14.81 -2.83
N VAL A 258 18.83 -14.13 -2.94
CA VAL A 258 19.78 -13.98 -1.83
C VAL A 258 19.14 -13.23 -0.66
N LEU A 259 18.59 -12.05 -0.92
CA LEU A 259 17.93 -11.23 0.09
C LEU A 259 16.63 -11.85 0.59
N ALA A 260 15.89 -12.55 -0.28
CA ALA A 260 14.73 -13.32 0.15
C ALA A 260 15.10 -14.40 1.19
N LYS A 261 16.28 -15.05 1.07
CA LYS A 261 16.78 -15.99 2.08
C LYS A 261 17.19 -15.30 3.38
N GLU A 262 17.74 -14.10 3.32
CA GLU A 262 18.06 -13.29 4.51
C GLU A 262 16.78 -12.92 5.27
N ILE A 263 15.74 -12.48 4.55
CA ILE A 263 14.42 -12.20 5.14
C ILE A 263 13.86 -13.44 5.83
N VAL A 264 13.91 -14.62 5.18
CA VAL A 264 13.46 -15.87 5.80
C VAL A 264 14.26 -16.19 7.05
N SER A 265 15.57 -15.98 7.01
CA SER A 265 16.45 -16.20 8.18
C SER A 265 16.09 -15.26 9.34
N ALA A 266 15.85 -13.98 9.05
CA ALA A 266 15.40 -12.99 10.04
C ALA A 266 14.05 -13.38 10.67
N VAL A 267 13.08 -13.79 9.85
CA VAL A 267 11.77 -14.25 10.34
C VAL A 267 11.90 -15.52 11.19
N VAL A 268 12.74 -16.47 10.80
CA VAL A 268 12.99 -17.69 11.59
C VAL A 268 13.63 -17.36 12.94
N ASN A 269 14.56 -16.41 12.98
CA ASN A 269 15.18 -15.98 14.23
C ASN A 269 14.16 -15.34 15.18
N ILE A 270 13.32 -14.44 14.66
CA ILE A 270 12.18 -13.84 15.37
C ILE A 270 11.26 -14.93 15.96
N LEU A 271 10.89 -15.93 15.18
CA LEU A 271 10.01 -17.01 15.64
C LEU A 271 10.67 -17.91 16.70
N LYS A 272 11.99 -18.10 16.63
CA LYS A 272 12.73 -18.89 17.63
C LYS A 272 12.78 -18.16 18.97
N GLU A 273 13.04 -16.86 18.97
CA GLU A 273 13.05 -16.04 20.19
C GLU A 273 11.74 -16.17 20.97
N GLU A 274 10.60 -16.15 20.29
CA GLU A 274 9.26 -16.29 20.89
C GLU A 274 8.93 -17.70 21.41
N THR A 275 9.70 -18.72 21.03
CA THR A 275 9.49 -20.13 21.44
C THR A 275 10.40 -20.58 22.56
N VAL A 276 11.43 -19.80 22.91
CA VAL A 276 12.20 -20.02 24.13
C VAL A 276 11.35 -19.51 25.30
N VAL A 277 10.42 -20.36 25.74
CA VAL A 277 9.87 -20.27 27.09
C VAL A 277 11.05 -20.38 28.03
N ASP A 278 11.28 -19.35 28.84
CA ASP A 278 12.33 -19.31 29.83
C ASP A 278 12.20 -20.56 30.73
N ASP A 279 13.15 -21.48 30.63
CA ASP A 279 13.23 -22.74 31.41
C ASP A 279 13.59 -22.44 32.89
N ARG A 280 13.18 -21.28 33.39
CA ARG A 280 13.43 -20.74 34.73
C ARG A 280 12.12 -20.20 35.33
N GLY A 281 11.27 -21.13 35.72
CA GLY A 281 10.11 -20.91 36.57
C GLY A 281 9.73 -22.19 37.30
#